data_AF-A0A0K1PY59-F1
#
_entry.id   AF-A0A0K1PY59-F1
#
_cell.length_a   1.000
_cell.length_b   1.000
_cell.length_c   1.000
_cell.angle_alpha   90.00
_cell.angle_beta   90.00
_cell.angle_gamma   90.00
#
_symmetry.space_group_name_H-M   'P 1'
#
loop_
_entity.id
_entity.type
_entity.pdbx_description
1 polymer ?
#
loop_
_entity_poly.entity_id
_entity_poly.type
_entity_poly.pdbx_seq_one_letter_code
_entity_poly.pdbx_strand_id
1 'polypeptide(L)'
;MKEHVALVYGDIQGGASVPVRIHSECMTSEVFGSLKCDCKEQLDAALAEVARRGAGAVLYLRQEGRGIGLANKIRAYDLQSQGADTVDANRMLGLPDDAREYHAAADMLAHFGVQSVLLMTNNPAKVEGLGALGVTVIGRLPVIVPPNPFSRGYLETKRTRMAHELPTRGAASAAITATDPVLQAISQGEAE
;
A
#
# COMPACT_ATOMS: atom_id res chain seq x y z
N MET A 1 19.93 -8.14 8.70
CA MET A 1 18.56 -8.18 9.27
C MET A 1 17.96 -6.80 9.11
N LYS A 2 16.71 -6.68 8.67
CA LYS A 2 16.00 -5.39 8.57
C LYS A 2 14.91 -5.35 9.64
N GLU A 3 14.69 -4.18 10.23
CA GLU A 3 13.71 -4.01 11.31
C GLU A 3 12.38 -3.50 10.72
N HIS A 4 11.46 -4.41 10.46
CA HIS A 4 10.11 -4.05 10.02
C HIS A 4 9.25 -3.67 11.23
N VAL A 5 8.24 -2.83 11.03
CA VAL A 5 7.39 -2.32 12.12
C VAL A 5 5.91 -2.56 11.82
N ALA A 6 5.15 -3.04 12.81
CA ALA A 6 3.70 -3.09 12.74
C ALA A 6 3.12 -1.99 13.64
N LEU A 7 2.36 -1.07 13.05
CA LEU A 7 1.57 -0.07 13.76
C LEU A 7 0.15 -0.61 13.89
N VAL A 8 -0.25 -0.97 15.10
CA VAL A 8 -1.56 -1.58 15.38
C VAL A 8 -2.42 -0.59 16.15
N TYR A 9 -3.68 -0.47 15.76
CA TYR A 9 -4.70 0.29 16.47
C TYR A 9 -5.89 -0.63 16.75
N GLY A 10 -6.47 -0.53 17.94
CA GLY A 10 -7.53 -1.43 18.40
C GLY A 10 -7.05 -2.87 18.63
N ASP A 11 -8.00 -3.79 18.79
CA ASP A 11 -7.72 -5.24 18.89
C ASP A 11 -7.87 -5.90 17.51
N ILE A 12 -6.83 -6.62 17.10
CA ILE A 12 -6.78 -7.37 15.84
C ILE A 12 -6.50 -8.86 16.06
N GLN A 13 -6.33 -9.29 17.32
CA GLN A 13 -5.91 -10.64 17.65
C GLN A 13 -6.97 -11.66 17.22
N GLY A 14 -6.58 -12.63 16.41
CA GLY A 14 -7.54 -13.63 15.89
C GLY A 14 -8.59 -13.05 14.93
N GLY A 15 -8.48 -11.78 14.55
CA GLY A 15 -9.50 -11.06 13.80
C GLY A 15 -9.66 -11.55 12.36
N ALA A 16 -10.88 -11.47 11.84
CA ALA A 16 -11.20 -11.64 10.43
C ALA A 16 -11.52 -10.29 9.79
N SER A 17 -11.30 -10.18 8.48
CA SER A 17 -11.58 -8.97 7.71
C SER A 17 -10.83 -7.73 8.20
N VAL A 18 -9.64 -7.90 8.80
CA VAL A 18 -8.89 -6.81 9.43
C VAL A 18 -8.40 -5.84 8.35
N PRO A 19 -8.65 -4.52 8.47
CA PRO A 19 -8.11 -3.55 7.52
C PRO A 19 -6.59 -3.44 7.72
N VAL A 20 -5.84 -3.82 6.68
CA VAL A 20 -4.38 -3.89 6.75
C VAL A 20 -3.76 -3.12 5.59
N ARG A 21 -2.78 -2.28 5.89
CA ARG A 21 -1.94 -1.61 4.90
C ARG A 21 -0.54 -2.20 4.96
N ILE A 22 -0.05 -2.75 3.85
CA ILE A 22 1.36 -3.06 3.71
C ILE A 22 2.05 -1.89 3.02
N HIS A 23 2.82 -1.14 3.81
CA HIS A 23 3.52 0.05 3.36
C HIS A 23 4.99 -0.25 3.13
N SER A 24 5.51 0.09 1.96
CA SER A 24 6.95 -0.02 1.68
C SER A 24 7.58 1.33 1.99
N GLU A 25 8.61 1.35 2.84
CA GLU A 25 9.38 2.53 3.24
C GLU A 25 9.71 3.44 2.05
N CYS A 26 9.49 4.74 2.23
CA CYS A 26 9.87 5.78 1.28
C CYS A 26 10.34 7.03 2.04
N MET A 27 11.58 6.98 2.52
CA MET A 27 12.21 8.03 3.32
C MET A 27 12.13 9.41 2.64
N THR A 28 12.34 9.45 1.32
CA THR A 28 12.30 10.73 0.57
C THR A 28 10.96 11.45 0.68
N SER A 29 9.84 10.74 0.68
CA SER A 29 8.50 11.34 0.72
C SER A 29 8.03 11.50 2.17
N GLU A 30 8.24 10.47 2.98
CA GLU A 30 7.69 10.39 4.34
C GLU A 30 8.45 11.27 5.34
N VAL A 31 9.77 11.33 5.21
CA VAL A 31 10.64 12.08 6.15
C VAL A 31 11.03 13.43 5.56
N PHE A 32 11.43 13.46 4.28
CA PHE A 32 11.92 14.69 3.65
C PHE A 32 10.87 15.48 2.85
N GLY A 33 9.62 15.00 2.79
CA GLY A 33 8.52 15.73 2.14
C GLY A 33 8.65 15.83 0.62
N SER A 34 9.34 14.90 -0.04
CA SER A 34 9.43 14.86 -1.51
C SER A 34 8.05 14.75 -2.15
N LEU A 35 7.80 15.64 -3.11
CA LEU A 35 6.58 15.68 -3.93
C LEU A 35 6.64 14.74 -5.14
N LYS A 36 7.78 14.08 -5.39
CA LYS A 36 7.98 13.22 -6.59
C LYS A 36 7.14 11.95 -6.58
N CYS A 37 6.67 11.52 -5.42
CA CYS A 37 5.78 10.37 -5.27
C CYS A 37 4.72 10.67 -4.21
N ASP A 38 3.75 9.76 -4.11
CA ASP A 38 2.57 9.85 -3.27
C ASP A 38 2.66 8.97 -2.00
N CYS A 39 3.86 8.52 -1.65
CA CYS A 39 4.05 7.54 -0.57
C CYS A 39 3.63 8.07 0.79
N LYS A 40 3.96 9.33 1.11
CA LYS A 40 3.56 9.95 2.38
C LYS A 40 2.04 10.06 2.47
N GLU A 41 1.39 10.56 1.44
CA GLU A 41 -0.07 10.72 1.42
C GLU A 41 -0.76 9.36 1.55
N GLN A 42 -0.24 8.31 0.91
CA GLN A 42 -0.78 6.97 1.07
C GLN A 42 -0.59 6.39 2.48
N LEU A 43 0.54 6.70 3.14
CA LEU A 43 0.78 6.30 4.54
C LEU A 43 -0.21 7.01 5.47
N ASP A 44 -0.32 8.33 5.34
CA ASP A 44 -1.21 9.16 6.15
C ASP A 44 -2.69 8.74 5.97
N ALA A 45 -3.11 8.47 4.73
CA ALA A 45 -4.46 8.00 4.42
C ALA A 45 -4.76 6.62 5.05
N ALA A 46 -3.79 5.71 5.02
CA ALA A 46 -3.96 4.38 5.63
C ALA A 46 -4.03 4.44 7.16
N LEU A 47 -3.18 5.27 7.79
CA LEU A 47 -3.23 5.49 9.24
C LEU A 47 -4.57 6.10 9.66
N ALA A 48 -5.07 7.09 8.91
CA ALA A 48 -6.38 7.69 9.16
C ALA A 48 -7.53 6.68 9.00
N GLU A 49 -7.48 5.83 7.97
CA GLU A 49 -8.51 4.81 7.74
C GLU A 49 -8.53 3.73 8.83
N VAL A 50 -7.35 3.29 9.29
CA VAL A 50 -7.24 2.36 10.43
C VAL A 50 -7.83 2.99 11.69
N ALA A 51 -7.49 4.25 12.00
CA ALA A 51 -8.04 4.95 13.14
C ALA A 51 -9.58 5.11 13.04
N ARG A 52 -10.08 5.47 11.85
CA ARG A 52 -11.53 5.65 11.58
C ARG A 52 -12.32 4.36 11.80
N ARG A 53 -11.73 3.20 11.51
CA ARG A 53 -12.38 1.88 11.67
C ARG A 53 -12.32 1.33 13.09
N GLY A 54 -11.55 1.95 13.99
CA GLY A 54 -11.45 1.49 15.39
C GLY A 54 -10.47 0.33 15.61
N ALA A 55 -10.19 -0.48 14.58
CA ALA A 55 -9.22 -1.57 14.64
C ALA A 55 -8.55 -1.79 13.27
N GLY A 56 -7.24 -2.08 13.27
CA GLY A 56 -6.47 -2.36 12.04
C GLY A 56 -4.96 -2.26 12.21
N ALA A 57 -4.22 -2.45 11.11
CA ALA A 57 -2.76 -2.38 11.13
C ALA A 57 -2.15 -1.71 9.89
N VAL A 58 -1.05 -0.99 10.10
CA VAL A 58 -0.12 -0.57 9.05
C VAL A 58 1.21 -1.31 9.26
N LEU A 59 1.54 -2.22 8.35
CA LEU A 59 2.80 -2.95 8.33
C LEU A 59 3.81 -2.17 7.50
N TYR A 60 4.75 -1.52 8.18
CA TYR A 60 5.82 -0.71 7.60
C TYR A 60 7.05 -1.57 7.31
N LEU A 61 7.21 -1.91 6.04
CA LEU A 61 8.30 -2.74 5.56
C LEU A 61 9.47 -1.86 5.10
N ARG A 62 10.63 -1.97 5.76
CA ARG A 62 11.90 -1.34 5.37
C ARG A 62 12.49 -1.91 4.08
N GLN A 63 11.86 -1.57 2.97
CA GLN A 63 12.23 -2.01 1.62
C GLN A 63 12.17 -0.83 0.64
N GLU A 64 12.93 0.20 0.98
CA GLU A 64 13.11 1.41 0.18
C GLU A 64 13.41 1.13 -1.30
N GLY A 65 12.87 1.97 -2.17
CA GLY A 65 13.11 1.91 -3.61
C GLY A 65 12.56 0.64 -4.28
N ARG A 66 11.57 -0.03 -3.70
CA ARG A 66 11.13 -1.39 -4.12
C ARG A 66 12.20 -2.45 -3.91
N GLY A 67 12.92 -2.37 -2.80
CA GLY A 67 13.95 -3.33 -2.42
C GLY A 67 15.35 -3.02 -2.93
N ILE A 68 15.51 -2.10 -3.91
CA ILE A 68 16.84 -1.71 -4.43
C ILE A 68 17.62 -0.79 -3.47
N GLY A 69 16.96 -0.22 -2.46
CA GLY A 69 17.55 0.67 -1.46
C GLY A 69 17.60 2.14 -1.87
N LEU A 70 17.84 3.02 -0.90
CA LEU A 70 17.81 4.48 -1.06
C LEU A 70 18.85 5.00 -2.06
N ALA A 71 20.09 4.52 -1.98
CA ALA A 71 21.17 4.99 -2.85
C ALA A 71 20.85 4.75 -4.33
N ASN A 72 20.36 3.56 -4.66
CA ASN A 72 19.95 3.20 -6.02
C ASN A 72 18.71 3.98 -6.48
N LYS A 73 17.76 4.23 -5.57
CA LYS A 73 16.61 5.11 -5.86
C LYS A 73 17.06 6.53 -6.22
N ILE A 74 18.06 7.08 -5.52
CA ILE A 74 18.62 8.40 -5.84
C ILE A 74 19.31 8.39 -7.20
N ARG A 75 20.10 7.35 -7.51
CA ARG A 75 20.70 7.17 -8.85
C ARG A 75 19.65 7.09 -9.96
N ALA A 76 18.56 6.34 -9.72
CA ALA A 76 17.45 6.27 -10.66
C ALA A 76 16.75 7.63 -10.84
N TYR A 77 16.66 8.44 -9.78
CA TYR A 77 16.14 9.81 -9.88
C TYR A 77 17.03 10.75 -10.69
N ASP A 78 18.34 10.58 -10.62
CA ASP A 78 19.29 11.34 -11.44
C ASP A 78 19.08 11.02 -12.93
N LEU A 79 19.03 9.74 -13.29
CA LEU A 79 18.72 9.30 -14.66
C LEU A 79 17.34 9.77 -15.13
N GLN A 80 16.35 9.77 -14.24
CA GLN A 80 15.02 10.30 -14.56
C GLN A 80 15.03 11.81 -14.83
N SER A 81 15.86 12.56 -14.10
CA SER A 81 16.03 14.00 -14.36
C SER A 81 16.66 14.30 -15.72
N GLN A 82 17.38 13.32 -16.27
CA GLN A 82 18.01 13.35 -17.59
C GLN A 82 17.08 12.80 -18.70
N GLY A 83 15.84 12.43 -18.36
CA GLY A 83 14.79 12.06 -19.32
C GLY A 83 14.48 10.55 -19.40
N ALA A 84 15.16 9.70 -18.64
CA ALA A 84 14.78 8.29 -18.55
C ALA A 84 13.46 8.13 -17.76
N ASP A 85 12.64 7.14 -18.10
CA ASP A 85 11.52 6.78 -17.23
C ASP A 85 11.99 5.87 -16.07
N THR A 86 11.10 5.56 -15.13
CA THR A 86 11.47 4.75 -13.95
C THR A 86 11.96 3.35 -14.30
N VAL A 87 11.41 2.71 -15.34
CA VAL A 87 11.80 1.36 -15.75
C VAL A 87 13.14 1.40 -16.47
N ASP A 88 13.31 2.34 -17.39
CA ASP A 88 14.53 2.48 -18.16
C ASP A 88 15.70 2.90 -17.27
N ALA A 89 15.48 3.79 -16.29
CA ALA A 89 16.47 4.13 -15.27
C ALA A 89 16.94 2.91 -14.46
N ASN A 90 16.03 2.02 -14.06
CA ASN A 90 16.40 0.79 -13.35
C ASN A 90 17.22 -0.15 -14.24
N ARG A 91 16.81 -0.33 -15.50
CA ARG A 91 17.53 -1.16 -16.47
C ARG A 91 18.94 -0.63 -16.77
N MET A 92 19.09 0.68 -16.91
CA MET A 92 20.40 1.34 -17.09
C MET A 92 21.33 1.10 -15.89
N LEU A 93 20.77 0.92 -14.69
CA LEU A 93 21.51 0.60 -13.47
C LEU A 93 21.69 -0.91 -13.25
N GLY A 94 21.19 -1.77 -14.13
CA GLY A 94 21.22 -3.23 -13.98
C GLY A 94 20.38 -3.75 -12.81
N LEU A 95 19.33 -3.00 -12.42
CA LEU A 95 18.49 -3.29 -11.26
C LEU A 95 17.17 -3.97 -11.67
N PRO A 96 16.60 -4.84 -10.81
CA PRO A 96 15.26 -5.38 -11.03
C PRO A 96 14.19 -4.28 -10.93
N ASP A 97 13.08 -4.45 -11.64
CA ASP A 97 11.95 -3.51 -11.61
C ASP A 97 11.21 -3.50 -10.26
N ASP A 98 11.25 -4.64 -9.56
CA ASP A 98 10.71 -4.85 -8.23
C ASP A 98 11.46 -6.00 -7.53
N ALA A 99 12.06 -5.73 -6.36
CA ALA A 99 12.76 -6.73 -5.54
C ALA A 99 12.13 -6.85 -4.15
N ARG A 100 10.84 -6.51 -4.03
CA ARG A 100 10.13 -6.55 -2.75
C ARG A 100 9.75 -7.97 -2.38
N GLU A 101 9.77 -8.22 -1.08
CA GLU A 101 9.36 -9.48 -0.47
C GLU A 101 8.31 -9.18 0.62
N TYR A 102 7.35 -10.09 0.78
CA TYR A 102 6.22 -9.91 1.70
C TYR A 102 6.20 -10.90 2.87
N HIS A 103 7.22 -11.75 3.00
CA HIS A 103 7.35 -12.73 4.10
C HIS A 103 7.21 -12.07 5.47
N ALA A 104 7.91 -10.95 5.70
CA ALA A 104 7.82 -10.22 6.97
C ALA A 104 6.38 -9.74 7.29
N ALA A 105 5.59 -9.38 6.27
CA ALA A 105 4.18 -9.03 6.51
C ALA A 105 3.32 -10.25 6.82
N ALA A 106 3.55 -11.39 6.14
CA ALA A 106 2.87 -12.64 6.44
C ALA A 106 3.19 -13.10 7.88
N ASP A 107 4.46 -13.05 8.28
CA ASP A 107 4.90 -13.40 9.64
C ASP A 107 4.27 -12.51 10.71
N MET A 108 4.18 -11.19 10.46
CA MET A 108 3.51 -10.27 11.36
C MET A 108 2.02 -10.58 11.50
N LEU A 109 1.32 -10.85 10.39
CA LEU A 109 -0.10 -11.20 10.42
C LEU A 109 -0.35 -12.51 11.16
N ALA A 110 0.52 -13.51 10.94
CA ALA A 110 0.48 -14.78 11.65
C ALA A 110 0.75 -14.60 13.15
N HIS A 111 1.69 -13.72 13.53
CA HIS A 111 1.96 -13.39 14.94
C HIS A 111 0.71 -12.82 15.66
N PHE A 112 -0.09 -12.00 14.99
CA PHE A 112 -1.36 -11.49 15.51
C PHE A 112 -2.54 -12.47 15.34
N GLY A 113 -2.31 -13.66 14.77
CA GLY A 113 -3.37 -14.62 14.49
C GLY A 113 -4.45 -14.12 13.53
N VAL A 114 -4.15 -13.12 12.69
CA VAL A 114 -5.13 -12.53 11.76
C VAL A 114 -5.57 -13.58 10.74
N GLN A 115 -6.87 -13.86 10.70
CA GLN A 115 -7.45 -14.91 9.86
C GLN A 115 -7.63 -14.46 8.41
N SER A 116 -8.00 -13.19 8.21
CA SER A 116 -8.16 -12.60 6.89
C SER A 116 -8.03 -11.08 6.92
N VAL A 117 -7.66 -10.50 5.77
CA VAL A 117 -7.40 -9.06 5.63
C VAL A 117 -8.27 -8.41 4.57
N LEU A 118 -8.73 -7.19 4.87
CA LEU A 118 -9.16 -6.19 3.91
C LEU A 118 -7.95 -5.33 3.54
N LEU A 119 -7.34 -5.62 2.39
CA LEU A 119 -6.03 -5.06 2.05
C LEU A 119 -6.15 -3.65 1.44
N MET A 120 -5.55 -2.66 2.10
CA MET A 120 -5.45 -1.28 1.62
C MET A 120 -4.38 -1.13 0.51
N THR A 121 -4.73 -1.46 -0.73
CA THR A 121 -3.80 -1.44 -1.88
C THR A 121 -4.48 -1.09 -3.21
N ASN A 122 -3.72 -0.41 -4.07
CA ASN A 122 -4.04 -0.21 -5.50
C ASN A 122 -3.17 -1.09 -6.41
N ASN A 123 -2.28 -1.90 -5.82
CA ASN A 123 -1.39 -2.80 -6.56
C ASN A 123 -1.95 -4.23 -6.48
N PRO A 124 -2.46 -4.81 -7.58
CA PRO A 124 -2.96 -6.18 -7.60
C PRO A 124 -1.86 -7.21 -7.31
N ALA A 125 -0.61 -6.96 -7.71
CA ALA A 125 0.51 -7.87 -7.43
C ALA A 125 0.78 -8.04 -5.91
N LYS A 126 0.38 -7.09 -5.07
CA LYS A 126 0.45 -7.26 -3.60
C LYS A 126 -0.55 -8.29 -3.10
N VAL A 127 -1.73 -8.37 -3.72
CA VAL A 127 -2.77 -9.34 -3.34
C VAL A 127 -2.25 -10.75 -3.65
N GLU A 128 -1.75 -10.94 -4.88
CA GLU A 128 -1.18 -12.22 -5.32
C GLU A 128 0.02 -12.63 -4.47
N GLY A 129 0.96 -11.70 -4.24
CA GLY A 129 2.16 -11.96 -3.45
C GLY A 129 1.87 -12.36 -1.99
N LEU A 130 0.82 -11.81 -1.38
CA LEU A 130 0.38 -12.23 -0.04
C LEU A 130 -0.38 -13.55 -0.05
N GLY A 131 -1.24 -13.77 -1.05
CA GLY A 131 -1.96 -15.03 -1.21
C GLY A 131 -1.02 -16.21 -1.39
N ALA A 132 0.07 -16.04 -2.15
CA ALA A 132 1.13 -17.03 -2.31
C ALA A 132 1.85 -17.38 -0.99
N LEU A 133 1.79 -16.49 0.01
CA LEU A 133 2.35 -16.68 1.35
C LEU A 133 1.32 -17.19 2.37
N GLY A 134 0.11 -17.58 1.92
CA GLY A 134 -0.94 -18.12 2.77
C GLY A 134 -1.78 -17.07 3.49
N VAL A 135 -1.64 -15.77 3.15
CA VAL A 135 -2.49 -14.72 3.73
C VAL A 135 -3.83 -14.67 2.99
N THR A 136 -4.93 -14.83 3.73
CA THR A 136 -6.29 -14.74 3.19
C THR A 136 -6.68 -13.29 2.94
N VAL A 137 -6.53 -12.80 1.70
CA VAL A 137 -7.01 -11.48 1.29
C VAL A 137 -8.46 -11.60 0.78
N ILE A 138 -9.44 -11.13 1.55
CA ILE A 138 -10.87 -11.27 1.21
C ILE A 138 -11.42 -10.08 0.41
N GLY A 139 -10.67 -8.99 0.34
CA GLY A 139 -11.10 -7.78 -0.36
C GLY A 139 -10.00 -6.73 -0.39
N ARG A 140 -10.22 -5.70 -1.22
CA ARG A 140 -9.33 -4.55 -1.33
C ARG A 140 -10.04 -3.28 -0.90
N LEU A 141 -9.34 -2.46 -0.14
CA LEU A 141 -9.73 -1.09 0.14
C LEU A 141 -8.83 -0.16 -0.71
N PRO A 142 -9.38 0.61 -1.65
CA PRO A 142 -8.58 1.51 -2.47
C PRO A 142 -7.99 2.63 -1.60
N VAL A 143 -6.72 2.97 -1.83
CA VAL A 143 -6.07 4.11 -1.17
C VAL A 143 -6.05 5.26 -2.16
N ILE A 144 -6.96 6.21 -1.98
CA ILE A 144 -7.17 7.32 -2.92
C ILE A 144 -6.49 8.56 -2.37
N VAL A 145 -5.43 9.00 -3.05
CA VAL A 145 -4.71 10.24 -2.72
C VAL A 145 -4.70 11.16 -3.95
N PRO A 146 -4.98 12.46 -3.79
CA PRO A 146 -5.02 13.38 -4.93
C PRO A 146 -3.61 13.54 -5.51
N PRO A 147 -3.43 13.39 -6.84
CA PRO A 147 -2.13 13.59 -7.46
C PRO A 147 -1.71 15.08 -7.38
N ASN A 148 -0.47 15.33 -7.00
CA ASN A 148 0.15 16.65 -7.10
C ASN A 148 0.81 16.85 -8.49
N PRO A 149 1.13 18.09 -8.92
CA PRO A 149 1.71 18.36 -10.23
C PRO A 149 3.02 17.59 -10.53
N PHE A 150 3.84 17.34 -9.52
CA PHE A 150 5.16 16.67 -9.64
C PHE A 150 5.05 15.14 -9.68
N SER A 151 4.01 14.58 -9.06
CA SER A 151 3.75 13.13 -8.99
C SER A 151 3.12 12.55 -10.27
N ARG A 152 2.65 13.39 -11.20
CA ARG A 152 1.90 12.94 -12.39
C ARG A 152 2.66 11.94 -13.25
N GLY A 153 3.91 12.23 -13.60
CA GLY A 153 4.72 11.33 -14.43
C GLY A 153 4.93 9.97 -13.76
N TYR A 154 5.24 9.99 -12.46
CA TYR A 154 5.43 8.78 -11.66
C TYR A 154 4.17 7.92 -11.56
N LEU A 155 3.01 8.54 -11.34
CA LEU A 155 1.72 7.85 -11.29
C LEU A 155 1.32 7.26 -12.64
N GLU A 156 1.58 7.97 -13.73
CA GLU A 156 1.31 7.47 -15.07
C GLU A 156 2.19 6.26 -15.42
N THR A 157 3.48 6.26 -15.04
CA THR A 157 4.34 5.08 -15.19
C THR A 157 3.81 3.89 -14.37
N LYS A 158 3.36 4.11 -13.14
CA LYS A 158 2.73 3.04 -12.32
C LYS A 158 1.50 2.44 -13.01
N ARG A 159 0.64 3.29 -13.59
CA ARG A 159 -0.58 2.87 -14.30
C ARG A 159 -0.26 2.06 -15.55
N THR A 160 0.60 2.59 -16.41
CA THR A 160 0.83 2.06 -17.76
C THR A 160 1.78 0.87 -17.79
N ARG A 161 2.82 0.88 -16.94
CA ARG A 161 3.89 -0.12 -16.98
C ARG A 161 3.90 -1.10 -15.82
N MET A 162 3.13 -0.83 -14.75
CA MET A 162 3.14 -1.66 -13.54
C MET A 162 1.75 -2.13 -13.08
N ALA A 163 0.77 -2.06 -13.97
CA ALA A 163 -0.60 -2.54 -13.74
C ALA A 163 -1.23 -2.01 -12.43
N HIS A 164 -0.85 -0.82 -11.96
CA HIS A 164 -1.51 -0.21 -10.80
C HIS A 164 -2.89 0.32 -11.21
N GLU A 165 -3.92 -0.08 -10.50
CA GLU A 165 -5.27 0.44 -10.66
C GLU A 165 -5.39 1.78 -9.92
N LEU A 166 -5.03 2.86 -10.60
CA LEU A 166 -5.25 4.20 -10.08
C LEU A 166 -6.70 4.64 -10.37
N PRO A 167 -7.49 5.03 -9.36
CA PRO A 167 -8.84 5.52 -9.61
C PRO A 167 -8.81 6.81 -10.45
N THR A 168 -9.64 6.87 -11.49
CA THR A 168 -9.83 8.07 -12.31
C THR A 168 -10.59 9.14 -11.52
N ARG A 169 -10.23 10.41 -11.76
CA ARG A 169 -10.85 11.58 -11.12
C ARG A 169 -12.35 11.59 -11.44
N GLY A 170 -13.17 11.12 -10.49
CA GLY A 170 -14.63 10.96 -10.66
C GLY A 170 -15.24 9.79 -9.90
N ALA A 171 -14.47 8.75 -9.57
CA ALA A 171 -14.99 7.59 -8.81
C ALA A 171 -15.07 7.81 -7.28
N ALA A 172 -14.71 9.01 -6.80
CA ALA A 172 -14.66 9.34 -5.37
C ALA A 172 -16.02 9.43 -4.67
N SER A 173 -17.14 9.32 -5.41
CA SER A 173 -18.49 9.48 -4.84
C SER A 173 -19.39 8.25 -4.94
N ALA A 174 -18.99 7.15 -5.59
CA ALA A 174 -19.92 6.05 -5.91
C ALA A 174 -19.54 4.66 -5.39
N ALA A 175 -18.31 4.44 -4.92
CA ALA A 175 -17.88 3.10 -4.46
C ALA A 175 -17.99 2.88 -2.93
N ILE A 176 -18.70 3.76 -2.21
CA ILE A 176 -18.86 3.69 -0.74
C ILE A 176 -20.20 3.07 -0.33
N THR A 177 -21.09 2.73 -1.26
CA THR A 177 -22.39 2.14 -0.93
C THR A 177 -22.66 0.88 -1.73
N ALA A 178 -22.92 -0.19 -0.98
CA ALA A 178 -23.54 -1.46 -1.37
C ALA A 178 -22.68 -2.47 -2.14
N THR A 179 -21.91 -3.27 -1.41
CA THR A 179 -21.75 -4.74 -1.65
C THR A 179 -21.01 -5.43 -0.49
N ASP A 180 -21.29 -5.06 0.76
CA ASP A 180 -20.81 -5.84 1.91
C ASP A 180 -22.01 -6.40 2.70
N PRO A 181 -22.29 -7.72 2.60
CA PRO A 181 -23.38 -8.34 3.35
C PRO A 181 -23.14 -8.31 4.87
N VAL A 182 -21.90 -8.08 5.33
CA VAL A 182 -21.57 -7.98 6.76
C VAL A 182 -22.02 -6.64 7.34
N LEU A 183 -21.94 -5.55 6.57
CA LEU A 183 -22.38 -4.22 7.01
C LEU A 183 -23.91 -4.08 7.07
N GLN A 184 -24.67 -4.84 6.26
CA GLN A 184 -26.13 -4.84 6.30
C GLN A 184 -26.69 -5.47 7.59
N ALA A 185 -26.01 -6.47 8.14
CA ALA A 185 -26.44 -7.13 9.37
C ALA A 185 -26.33 -6.24 10.62
N ILE A 186 -25.40 -5.28 10.62
CA ILE A 186 -25.15 -4.39 11.76
C ILE A 186 -26.16 -3.22 11.78
N SER A 187 -26.68 -2.82 10.62
CA SER A 187 -27.64 -1.71 10.51
C SER A 187 -29.11 -2.06 10.80
N GLN A 188 -29.44 -3.33 11.00
CA GLN A 188 -30.83 -3.78 11.25
C GLN A 188 -31.07 -4.33 12.67
N GLY A 189 -30.10 -4.19 13.58
CA GLY A 189 -30.15 -4.78 14.92
C GLY A 189 -30.15 -3.77 16.07
N GLU A 190 -31.04 -2.76 16.06
CA GLU A 190 -31.38 -1.98 17.26
C GLU A 190 -32.88 -1.61 17.24
N ALA A 191 -33.72 -2.50 17.77
CA ALA A 191 -35.05 -2.18 18.30
C ALA A 191 -35.54 -3.35 19.18
N GLU A 192 -35.16 -3.34 20.45
CA GLU A 192 -36.01 -3.76 21.58
C GLU A 192 -35.62 -2.95 22.83
#